data_AF-A0A6C0EH19-F1
#
_entry.id   AF-A0A6C0EH19-F1
#
_cell.length_a   1.000
_cell.length_b   1.000
_cell.length_c   1.000
_cell.angle_alpha   90.00
_cell.angle_beta   90.00
_cell.angle_gamma   90.00
#
_symmetry.space_group_name_H-M   'P 1'
#
loop_
_entity.id
_entity.type
_entity.pdbx_description
1 polymer ?
#
loop_
_entity_poly.entity_id
_entity_poly.type
_entity_poly.pdbx_seq_one_letter_code
_entity_poly.pdbx_strand_id
1 'polypeptide(L)' 'MNLFKHLNPLAFIISFCIGILIVCVKQPVREIRYKHPNPFNAGKEIYRDNDDGCFKYKATRVNCNDYNPKSIKKHPINI' A
#
# COMPACT_ATOMS: atom_id res chain seq x y z
N MET A 1 -35.76 1.99 31.34
CA MET A 1 -34.48 1.53 31.95
C MET A 1 -33.42 2.60 31.66
N ASN A 2 -33.02 3.40 32.66
CA ASN A 2 -32.09 4.52 32.43
C ASN A 2 -30.64 4.03 32.54
N LEU A 3 -30.02 3.75 31.38
CA LEU A 3 -28.65 3.27 31.27
C LEU A 3 -27.60 4.28 31.82
N PHE A 4 -27.94 5.56 31.85
CA PHE A 4 -27.01 6.64 32.20
C PHE A 4 -27.06 7.09 33.67
N LYS A 5 -27.85 6.44 34.53
CA LYS A 5 -28.00 6.86 35.95
C LYS A 5 -26.74 6.68 36.80
N HIS A 6 -25.84 5.77 36.41
CA HIS A 6 -24.61 5.46 37.16
C HIS A 6 -23.33 5.83 36.42
N LEU A 7 -23.43 6.50 35.26
CA LEU A 7 -22.27 6.88 34.48
C LEU A 7 -21.74 8.22 35.00
N ASN A 8 -20.52 8.24 35.54
CA ASN A 8 -19.85 9.50 35.86
C ASN A 8 -19.33 10.13 34.55
N PRO A 9 -19.87 11.28 34.11
CA PRO A 9 -19.55 11.86 32.81
C PRO A 9 -18.09 12.29 32.71
N LEU A 10 -17.48 12.74 33.80
CA LEU A 10 -16.08 13.16 33.81
C LEU A 10 -15.14 11.96 33.65
N ALA A 11 -15.40 10.87 34.38
CA ALA A 11 -14.61 9.65 34.25
C ALA A 11 -14.73 9.02 32.85
N PHE A 12 -15.92 9.10 32.24
CA PHE A 12 -16.15 8.64 30.88
C PHE A 12 -15.34 9.45 29.86
N ILE A 13 -15.36 10.79 29.94
CA ILE A 13 -14.61 11.63 29.00
C ILE A 13 -13.10 11.43 29.16
N ILE A 14 -12.59 11.32 30.39
CA ILE A 14 -11.16 11.09 30.63
C ILE A 14 -10.71 9.75 30.04
N SER A 15 -11.45 8.67 30.31
CA SER A 15 -11.14 7.35 29.76
C SER A 15 -11.24 7.32 28.23
N PHE A 16 -12.21 8.04 27.64
CA PHE A 16 -12.35 8.19 26.20
C PHE A 16 -11.16 8.92 25.57
N CYS A 17 -10.72 10.02 26.17
CA CYS A 17 -9.54 10.77 25.72
C CYS A 17 -8.26 9.91 25.78
N ILE A 18 -8.06 9.17 26.87
CA ILE A 18 -6.93 8.25 27.00
C ILE A 18 -6.99 7.16 25.91
N GLY A 19 -8.18 6.62 25.64
CA GLY A 19 -8.39 5.65 24.57
C GLY A 19 -7.99 6.19 23.19
N ILE A 20 -8.41 7.41 22.86
CA ILE A 20 -8.03 8.07 21.60
C ILE A 20 -6.52 8.27 21.53
N LEU A 21 -5.89 8.77 22.61
CA LEU A 21 -4.45 8.98 22.64
C LEU A 21 -3.68 7.69 22.37
N ILE A 22 -4.09 6.57 22.96
CA ILE A 22 -3.47 5.26 22.75
C ILE A 22 -3.58 4.84 21.28
N VAL A 23 -4.75 5.02 20.65
CA VAL A 23 -4.95 4.69 19.23
C VAL A 23 -4.07 5.57 18.34
N CYS A 24 -3.96 6.86 18.67
CA CYS A 24 -3.12 7.80 17.93
C CYS A 24 -1.63 7.45 18.03
N VAL A 25 -1.14 6.97 19.18
CA VAL A 25 0.27 6.56 19.33
C VAL A 25 0.54 5.21 18.65
N LYS A 26 -0.43 4.30 18.69
CA LYS A 26 -0.29 2.95 18.10
C LYS A 26 -0.58 2.90 16.60
N GLN A 27 -0.93 4.02 15.96
CA GLN A 27 -1.20 4.02 14.53
C GLN A 27 0.10 3.64 13.77
N PRO A 28 0.08 2.59 12.93
CA PRO A 28 1.26 2.24 12.15
C PRO A 28 1.55 3.35 11.14
N VAL A 29 2.85 3.59 10.89
CA VAL A 29 3.28 4.52 9.83
C VAL A 29 2.74 4.01 8.50
N ARG A 30 2.21 4.93 7.67
CA ARG A 30 1.75 4.57 6.32
C ARG A 30 2.93 4.04 5.51
N GLU A 31 2.92 2.76 5.20
CA GLU A 31 3.94 2.15 4.36
C GLU A 31 3.71 2.54 2.89
N ILE A 32 4.67 3.25 2.28
CA ILE A 32 4.69 3.48 0.84
C ILE A 32 5.13 2.17 0.18
N ARG A 33 4.16 1.40 -0.33
CA ARG A 33 4.46 0.17 -1.07
C ARG A 33 4.82 0.49 -2.51
N TYR A 34 6.11 0.46 -2.83
CA TYR A 34 6.60 0.51 -4.20
C TYR A 34 6.24 -0.78 -4.93
N LYS A 35 5.26 -0.71 -5.84
CA LYS A 35 4.93 -1.82 -6.75
C LYS A 35 5.77 -1.66 -8.02
N HIS A 36 6.48 -2.69 -8.43
CA HIS A 36 7.18 -2.69 -9.71
C HIS A 36 6.21 -3.02 -10.86
N PRO A 37 6.36 -2.42 -12.06
CA PRO A 37 5.64 -2.85 -13.26
C PRO A 37 5.96 -4.31 -13.60
N ASN A 38 4.93 -5.11 -13.85
CA ASN A 38 5.00 -6.49 -14.28
C ASN A 38 4.03 -6.71 -15.44
N PRO A 39 4.15 -7.81 -16.22
CA PRO A 39 3.28 -8.05 -17.37
C PRO A 39 1.78 -8.13 -17.05
N PHE A 40 1.40 -8.33 -15.78
CA PHE A 40 0.02 -8.47 -15.33
C PHE A 40 -0.62 -7.14 -14.90
N ASN A 41 0.19 -6.18 -14.44
CA ASN A 41 -0.21 -4.84 -13.99
C ASN A 41 0.13 -3.73 -15.01
N ALA A 42 0.98 -4.03 -16.00
CA ALA A 42 1.30 -3.10 -17.08
C ALA A 42 0.01 -2.66 -17.79
N GLY A 43 -0.19 -1.35 -17.87
CA GLY A 43 -1.36 -0.72 -18.47
C GLY A 43 -2.54 -0.51 -17.51
N LYS A 44 -2.49 -1.04 -16.29
CA LYS A 44 -3.53 -0.85 -15.27
C LYS A 44 -3.16 0.24 -14.26
N GLU A 45 -1.90 0.27 -13.86
CA GLU A 45 -1.38 1.21 -12.87
C GLU A 45 -0.61 2.38 -13.52
N ILE A 46 -0.62 3.54 -12.88
CA ILE A 46 0.19 4.71 -13.24
C ILE A 46 1.28 4.86 -12.19
N TYR A 47 2.50 5.11 -12.64
CA TYR A 47 3.69 5.23 -11.80
C TYR A 47 4.16 6.67 -11.81
N ARG A 48 4.44 7.23 -10.63
CA ARG A 48 5.03 8.55 -10.48
C ARG A 48 6.52 8.37 -10.20
N ASP A 49 7.36 9.08 -10.95
CA ASP A 49 8.80 9.15 -10.72
C ASP A 49 9.14 10.26 -9.71
N ASN A 50 10.41 10.33 -9.28
CA ASN A 50 10.92 11.30 -8.32
C ASN A 50 10.81 12.76 -8.84
N ASP A 51 10.79 12.96 -10.15
CA ASP A 51 10.61 14.27 -10.81
C ASP A 51 9.14 14.59 -11.13
N ASP A 52 8.19 13.95 -10.43
CA ASP A 52 6.73 14.13 -10.59
C ASP A 52 6.14 13.77 -11.97
N GLY A 53 6.95 13.22 -12.86
CA GLY A 53 6.51 12.64 -14.11
C GLY A 53 5.60 11.42 -13.89
N CYS A 54 4.47 11.38 -14.61
CA CYS A 54 3.53 10.25 -14.56
C CYS A 54 3.73 9.35 -15.78
N PHE A 55 3.98 8.06 -15.53
CA PHE A 55 4.31 7.07 -16.55
C PHE A 55 3.35 5.89 -16.51
N LYS A 56 3.07 5.33 -17.69
CA LYS A 56 2.23 4.14 -17.85
C LYS A 56 2.98 3.11 -18.68
N TYR A 57 3.25 1.95 -18.09
CA TYR A 57 3.95 0.87 -18.77
C TYR A 57 3.01 0.08 -19.68
N LYS A 58 3.50 -0.36 -20.83
CA LYS A 58 2.79 -1.25 -21.75
C LYS A 58 3.59 -2.54 -21.92
N ALA A 59 2.95 -3.68 -21.65
CA ALA A 59 3.55 -4.99 -21.91
C ALA A 59 3.19 -5.44 -23.33
N THR A 60 4.21 -5.87 -24.07
CA THR A 60 4.04 -6.49 -25.39
C THR A 60 4.32 -7.98 -25.26
N ARG A 61 3.39 -8.81 -25.72
CA ARG A 61 3.62 -10.26 -25.81
C ARG A 61 4.54 -10.52 -26.99
N VAL A 62 5.61 -11.26 -26.74
CA VAL A 62 6.55 -11.72 -27.75
C VAL A 62 6.67 -13.23 -27.68
N ASN A 63 7.06 -13.86 -28.79
CA ASN A 63 7.30 -15.29 -28.82
C ASN A 63 8.69 -15.58 -28.26
N CYS A 64 8.79 -16.43 -27.25
CA CYS A 64 10.08 -16.76 -26.62
C CYS A 64 11.05 -17.46 -27.57
N ASN A 65 10.53 -18.15 -28.59
CA ASN A 65 11.33 -18.88 -29.58
C ASN A 65 12.16 -17.95 -30.48
N ASP A 66 11.77 -16.67 -30.58
CA ASP A 66 12.44 -15.68 -31.42
C ASP A 66 13.70 -15.10 -30.74
N TYR A 67 13.95 -15.45 -29.47
CA TYR A 67 15.05 -14.92 -28.67
C TYR A 67 15.95 -16.02 -28.12
N ASN A 68 17.23 -15.71 -27.93
CA ASN A 68 18.18 -16.64 -27.33
C ASN A 68 17.78 -16.96 -25.88
N PRO A 69 17.61 -18.25 -25.49
CA PRO A 69 17.19 -18.61 -24.14
C PRO A 69 18.14 -18.10 -23.05
N LYS A 70 19.42 -17.85 -23.36
CA LYS A 70 20.40 -17.29 -22.41
C LYS A 70 20.17 -15.81 -22.09
N SER A 71 19.50 -15.04 -22.96
CA SER A 71 19.19 -13.62 -22.71
C SER A 71 17.85 -13.42 -22.00
N ILE A 72 17.04 -14.47 -21.86
CA ILE A 72 15.73 -14.41 -21.19
C ILE A 72 15.92 -14.60 -19.67
N LYS A 73 15.76 -13.52 -18.91
CA LYS A 73 15.79 -13.58 -17.44
C LYS A 73 14.42 -13.99 -16.88
N LYS A 74 14.41 -14.94 -15.94
CA LYS A 74 13.18 -15.32 -15.21
C LYS A 74 12.83 -14.24 -14.18
N HIS A 75 11.55 -13.97 -14.01
CA HIS A 75 11.02 -13.10 -12.95
C HIS A 75 10.65 -13.97 -11.72
N PRO A 76 10.92 -13.55 -10.47
CA PRO A 76 11.46 -12.25 -10.05
C PRO A 76 12.95 -12.10 -10.38
N ILE A 77 13.33 -10.89 -10.79
CA ILE A 77 14.73 -10.53 -10.98
C ILE A 77 15.26 -10.30 -9.57
N ASN A 78 15.96 -11.28 -9.00
CA ASN A 78 16.79 -11.02 -7.84
C ASN A 78 17.94 -10.14 -8.32
N ILE A 79 17.91 -8.87 -7.88
CA ILE A 79 18.97 -7.88 -8.12
C ILE A 79 20.12 -8.22 -7.19
#